data_AF-A0A923UFH8-F1
#
_entry.id   AF-A0A923UFH8-F1
#
_cell.length_a   1.000
_cell.length_b   1.000
_cell.length_c   1.000
_cell.angle_alpha   90.00
_cell.angle_beta   90.00
_cell.angle_gamma   90.00
#
_symmetry.space_group_name_H-M   'P 1'
#
loop_
_entity.id
_entity.type
_entity.pdbx_description
1 polymer ?
#
loop_
_entity_poly.entity_id
_entity_poly.type
_entity_poly.pdbx_seq_one_letter_code
_entity_poly.pdbx_strand_id
1 'polypeptide(L)'
;MLSKELAYPALATIMAIIVFLFQSKNVAKGRIKYNVLSPKTMGHNDNFDRIFRVHLNTLEQMPIFLPLLWIFALTISPIYSFGLGVAWSIGRIAYSIGYYKSAEGRHNLIGYLSDLASLILMVGSVIGSIMLLVK
;
A
#
# COMPACT_ATOMS: atom_id res chain seq x y z
N MET A 1 11.23 -19.89 -17.92
CA MET A 1 12.04 -18.70 -17.57
C MET A 1 11.06 -17.57 -17.31
N LEU A 2 11.11 -16.92 -16.14
CA LEU A 2 10.23 -15.79 -15.83
C LEU A 2 10.43 -14.71 -16.92
N SER A 3 9.38 -14.30 -17.63
CA SER A 3 9.53 -13.30 -18.70
C SER A 3 10.07 -12.00 -18.12
N LYS A 4 10.93 -11.28 -18.86
CA LYS A 4 11.50 -9.99 -18.40
C LYS A 4 10.42 -8.99 -17.98
N GLU A 5 9.22 -9.14 -18.52
CA GLU A 5 8.05 -8.32 -18.19
C GLU A 5 7.56 -8.49 -16.75
N LEU A 6 7.78 -9.65 -16.13
CA LEU A 6 7.41 -9.83 -14.71
C LEU A 6 8.32 -9.04 -13.75
N ALA A 7 9.41 -8.43 -14.25
CA ALA A 7 10.18 -7.45 -13.47
C ALA A 7 9.35 -6.21 -13.12
N TYR A 8 8.38 -5.81 -13.96
CA TYR A 8 7.51 -4.65 -13.72
C TYR A 8 6.67 -4.81 -12.43
N PRO A 9 5.78 -5.81 -12.29
CA PRO A 9 5.01 -6.01 -11.05
C PRO A 9 5.91 -6.37 -9.85
N ALA A 10 7.07 -6.99 -10.07
CA ALA A 10 8.04 -7.25 -9.01
C ALA A 10 8.61 -5.95 -8.42
N LEU A 11 8.99 -4.98 -9.27
CA LEU A 11 9.45 -3.66 -8.81
C LEU A 11 8.34 -2.90 -8.06
N ALA A 12 7.10 -2.97 -8.54
CA ALA A 12 5.93 -2.42 -7.83
C ALA A 12 5.75 -3.05 -6.44
N THR A 13 5.88 -4.37 -6.34
CA THR A 13 5.84 -5.09 -5.07
C THR A 13 6.96 -4.61 -4.12
N ILE A 14 8.19 -4.50 -4.62
CA ILE A 14 9.34 -4.04 -3.83
C ILE A 14 9.13 -2.60 -3.33
N MET A 15 8.62 -1.70 -4.16
CA MET A 15 8.30 -0.32 -3.74
C MET A 15 7.27 -0.29 -2.61
N ALA A 16 6.18 -1.06 -2.73
CA ALA A 16 5.17 -1.16 -1.67
C ALA A 16 5.79 -1.69 -0.36
N ILE A 17 6.66 -2.71 -0.44
CA ILE A 17 7.37 -3.26 0.72
C ILE A 17 8.28 -2.21 1.36
N ILE A 18 9.02 -1.43 0.57
CA ILE A 18 9.87 -0.33 1.09
C ILE A 18 9.03 0.68 1.87
N VAL A 19 7.87 1.08 1.32
CA VAL A 19 6.94 1.99 2.01
C VAL A 19 6.46 1.38 3.34
N PHE A 20 6.08 0.10 3.34
CA PHE A 20 5.66 -0.60 4.54
C PHE A 20 6.77 -0.69 5.60
N LEU A 21 7.98 -1.08 5.21
CA LEU A 21 9.14 -1.16 6.11
C LEU A 21 9.50 0.21 6.70
N PHE A 22 9.37 1.28 5.93
CA PHE A 22 9.57 2.64 6.43
C PHE A 22 8.54 2.99 7.52
N GLN A 23 7.26 2.64 7.32
CA GLN A 23 6.22 2.83 8.34
C GLN A 23 6.47 1.96 9.58
N SER A 24 6.89 0.70 9.43
CA SER A 24 7.29 -0.16 10.55
C SER A 24 8.42 0.47 11.37
N LYS A 25 9.43 1.03 10.70
CA LYS A 25 10.54 1.75 11.35
C LYS A 25 10.05 2.98 12.10
N ASN A 26 9.07 3.71 11.56
CA ASN A 26 8.46 4.85 12.25
C ASN A 26 7.68 4.42 13.50
N VAL A 27 6.99 3.28 13.48
CA VAL A 27 6.38 2.71 14.69
C VAL A 27 7.45 2.39 15.74
N ALA A 28 8.54 1.72 15.35
CA ALA A 28 9.63 1.40 16.28
C ALA A 28 10.24 2.66 16.92
N LYS A 29 10.51 3.70 16.11
CA LYS A 29 10.95 5.01 16.61
C LYS A 29 9.91 5.69 17.51
N GLY A 30 8.63 5.60 17.14
CA GLY A 30 7.52 6.14 17.90
C GLY A 30 7.38 5.52 19.27
N ARG A 31 7.57 4.19 19.38
CA ARG A 31 7.55 3.48 20.68
C ARG A 31 8.58 4.04 21.65
N ILE A 32 9.80 4.28 21.18
CA ILE A 32 10.88 4.88 21.99
C ILE A 32 10.53 6.32 22.34
N LYS A 33 10.15 7.14 21.35
CA LYS A 33 9.88 8.57 21.52
C LYS A 33 8.74 8.86 22.49
N TYR A 34 7.67 8.05 22.46
CA TYR A 34 6.47 8.25 23.27
C TYR A 34 6.37 7.25 24.44
N ASN A 35 7.44 6.52 24.73
CA ASN A 35 7.52 5.54 25.81
C ASN A 35 6.39 4.49 25.83
N VAL A 36 6.03 3.98 24.64
CA VAL A 36 4.98 2.96 24.46
C VAL A 36 5.62 1.58 24.29
N LEU A 37 5.88 0.91 25.41
CA LEU A 37 6.46 -0.44 25.44
C LEU A 37 5.48 -1.48 24.90
N SER A 38 6.01 -2.48 24.18
CA SER A 38 5.25 -3.67 23.79
C SER A 38 4.70 -4.37 25.04
N PRO A 39 3.49 -4.95 25.00
CA PRO A 39 2.60 -5.14 23.84
C PRO A 39 1.63 -3.97 23.59
N LYS A 40 1.76 -2.82 24.26
CA LYS A 40 0.80 -1.72 24.13
C LYS A 40 0.74 -1.18 22.70
N THR A 41 -0.46 -0.92 22.22
CA THR A 41 -0.75 -0.37 20.88
C THR A 41 -1.43 1.01 20.94
N MET A 42 -1.70 1.51 22.15
CA MET A 42 -2.22 2.85 22.41
C MET A 42 -1.20 3.62 23.23
N GLY A 43 -0.93 4.86 22.83
CA GLY A 43 -0.10 5.81 23.54
C GLY A 43 -0.90 6.67 24.51
N HIS A 44 -0.20 7.56 25.22
CA HIS A 44 -0.84 8.56 26.08
C HIS A 44 -1.30 9.80 25.31
N ASN A 45 -0.97 9.89 24.02
CA ASN A 45 -1.40 10.94 23.12
C ASN A 45 -1.58 10.39 21.70
N ASP A 46 -2.30 11.16 20.88
CA ASP A 46 -2.64 10.76 19.52
C ASP A 46 -1.44 10.65 18.57
N ASN A 47 -0.26 11.20 18.92
CA ASN A 47 0.88 11.19 17.99
C ASN A 47 1.40 9.77 17.75
N PHE A 48 1.50 8.96 18.81
CA PHE A 48 1.87 7.56 18.65
C PHE A 48 0.77 6.79 17.92
N ASP A 49 -0.49 7.00 18.31
CA ASP A 49 -1.63 6.28 17.77
C ASP A 49 -1.78 6.51 16.26
N ARG A 50 -1.55 7.73 15.78
CA ARG A 50 -1.52 8.04 14.34
C ARG A 50 -0.39 7.30 13.61
N ILE A 51 0.82 7.27 14.18
CA ILE A 51 1.94 6.51 13.59
C ILE A 51 1.61 5.03 13.51
N PHE A 52 1.04 4.48 14.57
CA PHE A 52 0.64 3.07 14.65
C PHE A 52 -0.48 2.75 13.66
N ARG A 53 -1.51 3.61 13.57
CA ARG A 53 -2.63 3.48 12.62
C ARG A 53 -2.20 3.56 11.17
N VAL A 54 -1.25 4.43 10.82
CA VAL A 54 -0.71 4.51 9.46
C VAL A 54 -0.11 3.16 9.03
N HIS A 55 0.73 2.57 9.88
CA HIS A 55 1.34 1.28 9.62
C HIS A 55 0.29 0.17 9.51
N LEU A 56 -0.64 0.10 10.47
CA LEU A 56 -1.69 -0.92 10.48
C LEU A 56 -2.60 -0.81 9.25
N ASN A 57 -3.00 0.39 8.86
CA ASN A 57 -3.83 0.58 7.67
C ASN A 57 -3.10 0.13 6.39
N THR A 58 -1.78 0.35 6.28
CA THR A 58 -1.01 -0.19 5.14
C THR A 58 -0.94 -1.72 5.22
N LEU A 59 -0.78 -2.29 6.41
CA LEU A 59 -0.80 -3.74 6.62
C LEU A 59 -2.11 -4.36 6.15
N GLU A 60 -3.25 -3.72 6.45
CA GLU A 60 -4.59 -4.16 6.03
C GLU A 60 -4.79 -4.05 4.51
N GLN A 61 -4.14 -3.07 3.86
CA GLN A 61 -4.24 -2.86 2.40
C GLN A 61 -3.34 -3.79 1.59
N MET A 62 -2.19 -4.23 2.13
CA MET A 62 -1.27 -5.16 1.47
C MET A 62 -1.91 -6.45 0.94
N PRO A 63 -2.71 -7.21 1.72
CA PRO A 63 -3.33 -8.44 1.25
C PRO A 63 -4.42 -8.20 0.18
N ILE A 64 -4.86 -6.96 -0.03
CA ILE A 64 -5.75 -6.58 -1.13
C ILE A 64 -4.91 -6.21 -2.35
N PHE A 65 -3.96 -5.29 -2.17
CA PHE A 65 -3.14 -4.73 -3.23
C PHE A 65 -2.26 -5.78 -3.93
N LEU A 66 -1.50 -6.60 -3.19
CA LEU A 66 -0.51 -7.50 -3.78
C LEU A 66 -1.14 -8.57 -4.67
N PRO A 67 -2.20 -9.31 -4.26
CA PRO A 67 -2.84 -10.27 -5.14
C PRO A 67 -3.43 -9.62 -6.39
N LEU A 68 -4.12 -8.48 -6.24
CA LEU A 68 -4.71 -7.77 -7.36
C LEU A 68 -3.65 -7.24 -8.34
N LEU A 69 -2.50 -6.78 -7.84
CA LEU A 69 -1.36 -6.35 -8.66
C LEU A 69 -0.90 -7.48 -9.60
N TRP A 70 -0.72 -8.68 -9.04
CA TRP A 70 -0.23 -9.84 -9.76
C TRP A 70 -1.28 -10.46 -10.68
N ILE A 71 -2.54 -10.57 -10.25
CA ILE A 71 -3.63 -11.04 -11.12
C ILE A 71 -3.76 -10.10 -12.31
N PHE A 72 -3.79 -8.79 -12.10
CA PHE A 72 -3.83 -7.81 -13.20
C PHE A 72 -2.60 -7.94 -14.12
N ALA A 73 -1.39 -8.10 -13.56
CA ALA A 73 -0.17 -8.25 -14.36
C ALA A 73 -0.22 -9.47 -15.27
N LEU A 74 -0.72 -10.60 -14.75
CA LEU A 74 -0.76 -11.87 -15.47
C LEU A 74 -1.92 -11.98 -16.46
N THR A 75 -3.02 -11.26 -16.22
CA THR A 75 -4.25 -11.36 -17.03
C THR A 75 -4.47 -10.20 -17.99
N ILE A 76 -3.92 -9.01 -17.68
CA ILE A 76 -4.07 -7.79 -18.49
C ILE A 76 -2.72 -7.30 -19.01
N SER A 77 -1.82 -6.85 -18.13
CA SER A 77 -0.56 -6.23 -18.56
C SER A 77 0.43 -6.01 -17.39
N PRO A 78 1.65 -6.57 -17.47
CA PRO A 78 2.69 -6.32 -16.48
C PRO A 78 3.12 -4.84 -16.37
N ILE A 79 3.19 -4.11 -17.49
CA ILE A 79 3.63 -2.70 -17.50
C ILE A 79 2.58 -1.77 -16.87
N TYR A 80 1.29 -1.99 -17.14
CA TYR A 80 0.23 -1.19 -16.52
C TYR A 80 0.07 -1.51 -15.02
N SER A 81 0.27 -2.78 -14.64
CA SER A 81 0.34 -3.19 -13.22
C SER A 81 1.43 -2.41 -12.47
N PHE A 82 2.63 -2.24 -13.06
CA PHE A 82 3.68 -1.42 -12.47
C PHE A 82 3.26 0.05 -12.28
N GLY A 83 2.65 0.68 -13.30
CA GLY A 83 2.16 2.05 -13.18
C GLY A 83 1.16 2.23 -12.03
N LEU A 84 0.22 1.28 -11.90
CA LEU A 84 -0.75 1.25 -10.79
C LEU A 84 -0.08 1.00 -9.44
N GLY A 85 0.96 0.15 -9.39
CA GLY A 85 1.74 -0.08 -8.17
C GLY A 85 2.57 1.13 -7.72
N VAL A 86 3.11 1.91 -8.66
CA VAL A 86 3.75 3.21 -8.38
C VAL A 86 2.72 4.18 -7.79
N ALA A 87 1.57 4.33 -8.46
CA ALA A 87 0.48 5.20 -8.02
C ALA A 87 0.00 4.82 -6.60
N TRP A 88 -0.15 3.52 -6.34
CA TRP A 88 -0.51 3.01 -5.02
C TRP A 88 0.51 3.41 -3.96
N SER A 89 1.80 3.20 -4.24
CA SER A 89 2.89 3.52 -3.31
C SER A 89 2.97 5.02 -3.00
N ILE A 90 2.82 5.88 -4.01
CA ILE A 90 2.77 7.35 -3.84
C ILE A 90 1.57 7.75 -2.97
N GLY A 91 0.39 7.16 -3.23
CA GLY A 91 -0.79 7.38 -2.41
C GLY A 91 -0.57 7.01 -0.94
N ARG A 92 0.05 5.86 -0.66
CA ARG A 92 0.39 5.45 0.71
C ARG A 92 1.37 6.38 1.39
N ILE A 93 2.35 6.93 0.66
CA ILE A 93 3.29 7.92 1.20
C ILE A 93 2.55 9.22 1.56
N ALA A 94 1.72 9.74 0.67
CA ALA A 94 0.94 10.96 0.90
C ALA A 94 -0.06 10.79 2.06
N TYR A 95 -0.76 9.64 2.12
CA TYR A 95 -1.60 9.25 3.24
C TYR A 95 -0.82 9.26 4.55
N SER A 96 0.36 8.64 4.58
CA SER A 96 1.22 8.58 5.78
C SER A 96 1.61 9.98 6.27
N ILE A 97 2.11 10.82 5.36
CA ILE A 97 2.55 12.19 5.69
C ILE A 97 1.40 13.01 6.25
N GLY A 98 0.23 12.94 5.63
CA GLY A 98 -0.96 13.65 6.07
C GLY A 98 -1.42 13.18 7.45
N TYR A 99 -1.52 11.87 7.64
CA TYR A 99 -2.02 11.31 8.89
C TYR A 99 -1.03 11.46 10.04
N TYR A 100 0.28 11.54 9.80
CA TYR A 100 1.23 11.88 10.87
C TYR A 100 1.02 13.29 11.43
N LYS A 101 0.47 14.23 10.65
CA LYS A 101 0.23 15.62 11.07
C LYS A 101 -1.07 15.78 11.87
N SER A 102 -2.17 15.21 11.40
CA SER A 102 -3.47 15.24 12.08
C SER A 102 -4.36 14.09 11.62
N ALA A 103 -5.44 13.84 12.36
CA ALA A 103 -6.41 12.81 11.97
C ALA A 103 -7.09 13.15 10.64
N GLU A 104 -7.42 14.42 10.41
CA GLU A 104 -8.07 14.93 9.21
C GLU A 104 -7.11 14.91 8.00
N GLY A 105 -5.80 15.07 8.26
CA GLY A 105 -4.76 15.09 7.22
C GLY A 105 -4.66 13.79 6.41
N ARG A 106 -5.25 12.69 6.91
CA ARG A 106 -5.37 11.43 6.17
C ARG A 106 -6.26 11.55 4.91
N HIS A 107 -7.21 12.49 4.90
CA HIS A 107 -8.13 12.73 3.78
C HIS A 107 -7.53 13.70 2.75
N ASN A 108 -6.35 13.38 2.22
CA ASN A 108 -5.73 14.19 1.17
C ASN A 108 -5.95 13.56 -0.21
N LEU A 109 -6.12 14.41 -1.23
CA LEU A 109 -6.44 13.98 -2.61
C LEU A 109 -5.43 12.98 -3.17
N ILE A 110 -4.14 13.15 -2.87
CA ILE A 110 -3.07 12.26 -3.32
C ILE A 110 -3.16 10.90 -2.61
N GLY A 111 -3.57 10.86 -1.33
CA GLY A 111 -3.76 9.64 -0.55
C GLY A 111 -4.79 8.69 -1.17
N TYR A 112 -5.88 9.25 -1.71
CA TYR A 112 -6.91 8.47 -2.42
C TYR A 112 -6.41 7.80 -3.70
N LEU A 113 -5.22 8.14 -4.20
CA LEU A 113 -4.60 7.45 -5.33
C LEU A 113 -4.35 5.97 -5.01
N SER A 114 -4.09 5.64 -3.75
CA SER A 114 -3.91 4.23 -3.34
C SER A 114 -5.19 3.42 -3.46
N ASP A 115 -6.32 3.96 -2.99
CA ASP A 115 -7.62 3.30 -3.11
C ASP A 115 -8.07 3.21 -4.57
N LEU A 116 -7.87 4.27 -5.35
CA LEU A 116 -8.19 4.29 -6.78
C LEU A 116 -7.35 3.27 -7.56
N ALA A 117 -6.05 3.17 -7.28
CA ALA A 117 -5.18 2.18 -7.92
C ALA A 117 -5.65 0.75 -7.59
N SER A 118 -5.97 0.46 -6.33
CA SER A 118 -6.55 -0.83 -5.92
C SER A 118 -7.87 -1.13 -6.62
N LEU A 119 -8.75 -0.13 -6.79
CA LEU A 119 -10.02 -0.29 -7.50
C LEU A 119 -9.82 -0.62 -8.98
N ILE A 120 -8.91 0.07 -9.66
CA ILE A 120 -8.58 -0.21 -11.07
C ILE A 120 -7.97 -1.60 -11.21
N LEU A 121 -7.05 -1.97 -10.31
CA LEU A 121 -6.48 -3.32 -10.28
C LEU A 121 -7.55 -4.39 -10.06
N MET A 122 -8.53 -4.15 -9.18
CA MET A 122 -9.64 -5.07 -8.92
C MET A 122 -10.50 -5.27 -10.15
N VAL A 123 -11.02 -4.19 -10.75
CA VAL A 123 -11.88 -4.25 -11.93
C VAL A 123 -11.13 -4.90 -13.10
N GLY A 124 -9.89 -4.50 -13.34
CA GLY A 124 -9.07 -5.08 -14.40
C GLY A 124 -8.74 -6.55 -14.18
N SER A 125 -8.51 -6.97 -12.93
CA SER A 125 -8.30 -8.38 -12.59
C SER A 125 -9.52 -9.24 -12.89
N VAL A 126 -10.73 -8.74 -12.59
CA VAL A 126 -11.98 -9.43 -12.94
C VAL A 126 -12.14 -9.55 -14.45
N ILE A 127 -11.99 -8.45 -15.18
CA ILE A 127 -12.11 -8.42 -16.64
C ILE A 127 -11.08 -9.37 -17.29
N GLY A 128 -9.82 -9.27 -16.90
CA GLY A 128 -8.74 -10.09 -17.46
C GLY A 128 -8.93 -11.57 -17.19
N SER A 129 -9.35 -11.92 -15.97
CA SER A 129 -9.63 -13.32 -15.61
C SER A 129 -10.79 -13.89 -16.43
N ILE A 130 -11.88 -13.13 -16.62
CA ILE A 130 -13.03 -13.56 -17.45
C ILE A 130 -12.59 -13.72 -18.91
N MET A 131 -11.81 -12.77 -19.44
CA MET A 131 -11.31 -12.82 -20.82
C MET A 131 -10.45 -14.06 -21.10
N LEU A 132 -9.78 -14.62 -20.10
CA LEU A 132 -9.02 -15.87 -20.24
C LEU A 132 -9.91 -17.12 -20.27
N LEU A 133 -11.11 -17.07 -19.70
CA LEU A 133 -12.04 -18.21 -19.69
C LEU A 133 -12.89 -18.31 -20.95
N VAL A 134 -13.08 -17.19 -21.66
CA VAL A 134 -13.91 -17.12 -22.88
C VAL A 134 -13.10 -17.21 -24.17
N LYS A 135 -11.77 -17.31 -24.07
CA LYS A 135 -10.85 -17.56 -25.19
C LYS A 135 -10.48 -19.04 -25.22
#